data_AF-A0A8T0U8W2-F1
#
_entry.id   AF-A0A8T0U8W2-F1
#
_cell.length_a   1.000
_cell.length_b   1.000
_cell.length_c   1.000
_cell.angle_alpha   90.00
_cell.angle_beta   90.00
_cell.angle_gamma   90.00
#
_symmetry.space_group_name_H-M   'P 1'
#
loop_
_entity.id
_entity.type
_entity.pdbx_description
1 polymer ?
#
loop_
_entity_poly.entity_id
_entity_poly.type
_entity_poly.pdbx_seq_one_letter_code
_entity_poly.pdbx_strand_id
1 'polypeptide(L)'
;MAIPLVLVVLPLGLLFLLSGLIVNAVQAVLFLSIRPLSKSLYRRINRFLAELLWLQLIWLVDWWAGVKVIRNKVEQSKISFFALR
;
A
#
# COMPACT_ATOMS: atom_id res chain seq x y z
N MET A 1 9.58 -19.54 -10.02
CA MET A 1 8.63 -18.41 -10.16
C MET A 1 8.76 -17.35 -9.06
N ALA A 2 9.86 -17.27 -8.30
CA ALA A 2 10.02 -16.28 -7.22
C ALA A 2 10.53 -14.91 -7.72
N ILE A 3 11.39 -14.91 -8.73
CA ILE A 3 12.03 -13.70 -9.28
C ILE A 3 11.01 -12.65 -9.77
N PRO A 4 9.93 -13.00 -10.51
CA PRO A 4 8.97 -12.00 -10.98
C PRO A 4 8.20 -11.31 -9.85
N LEU A 5 7.92 -12.05 -8.76
CA LEU A 5 7.20 -11.51 -7.62
C LEU A 5 8.06 -10.53 -6.83
N VAL A 6 9.33 -10.89 -6.60
CA VAL A 6 10.31 -10.05 -5.90
C VAL A 6 10.50 -8.72 -6.64
N LEU A 7 10.57 -8.75 -7.97
CA LEU A 7 10.72 -7.53 -8.80
C LEU A 7 9.54 -6.56 -8.70
N VAL A 8 8.35 -7.02 -8.30
CA VAL A 8 7.16 -6.18 -8.16
C VAL A 8 6.95 -5.76 -6.71
N VAL A 9 7.15 -6.68 -5.77
CA VAL A 9 6.91 -6.44 -4.33
C VAL A 9 7.97 -5.54 -3.72
N LEU A 10 9.25 -5.63 -4.11
CA LEU A 10 10.30 -4.73 -3.59
C LEU A 10 10.03 -3.25 -3.89
N PRO A 11 9.82 -2.84 -5.16
CA PRO A 11 9.54 -1.44 -5.44
C PRO A 11 8.22 -0.97 -4.84
N LEU A 12 7.18 -1.82 -4.76
CA LEU A 12 5.94 -1.50 -4.06
C LEU A 12 6.15 -1.24 -2.57
N GLY A 13 6.92 -2.09 -1.89
CA GLY A 13 7.29 -1.90 -0.49
C GLY A 13 8.12 -0.65 -0.26
N LEU A 14 9.07 -0.36 -1.16
CA LEU A 14 9.89 0.85 -1.10
C LEU A 14 9.04 2.11 -1.29
N LEU A 15 8.10 2.11 -2.24
CA LEU A 15 7.15 3.21 -2.44
C LEU A 15 6.27 3.45 -1.20
N PHE A 16 5.82 2.38 -0.55
CA PHE A 16 5.07 2.49 0.70
C PHE A 16 5.91 3.10 1.83
N LEU A 17 7.15 2.66 1.99
CA LEU A 17 8.08 3.22 2.97
C LEU A 17 8.39 4.69 2.71
N LEU A 18 8.65 5.06 1.44
CA LEU A 18 8.87 6.44 1.03
C LEU A 18 7.63 7.31 1.30
N SER A 19 6.43 6.80 1.00
CA SER A 19 5.17 7.50 1.32
C SER A 19 5.02 7.74 2.82
N GLY A 20 5.26 6.71 3.65
CA GLY A 20 5.26 6.84 5.10
C GLY A 20 6.27 7.87 5.61
N LEU A 21 7.47 7.90 5.03
CA LEU A 21 8.50 8.87 5.38
C LEU A 21 8.09 10.30 5.01
N ILE A 22 7.51 10.50 3.82
CA ILE A 22 6.99 11.80 3.36
C ILE A 22 5.87 12.28 4.30
N VAL A 23 4.92 11.42 4.66
CA VAL A 23 3.83 11.76 5.58
C VAL A 23 4.38 12.20 6.94
N ASN A 24 5.33 11.46 7.51
CA ASN A 24 5.98 11.82 8.78
C ASN A 24 6.77 13.13 8.68
N ALA A 25 7.48 13.37 7.58
CA ALA A 25 8.19 14.62 7.34
C ALA A 25 7.22 15.80 7.26
N VAL A 26 6.11 15.65 6.54
CA VAL A 26 5.05 16.67 6.45
C VAL A 26 4.45 16.92 7.84
N GLN A 27 4.17 15.87 8.62
CA GLN A 27 3.69 16.01 10.01
C GLN A 27 4.69 16.77 10.88
N ALA A 28 6.00 16.49 10.76
CA ALA A 28 7.05 17.19 11.51
C ALA A 28 7.17 18.67 11.11
N VAL A 29 7.13 18.97 9.82
CA VAL A 29 7.14 20.36 9.31
C VAL A 29 5.89 21.11 9.76
N LEU A 30 4.71 20.51 9.63
CA LEU A 30 3.46 21.11 10.11
C LEU A 30 3.46 21.29 11.62
N PHE A 31 4.03 20.37 12.38
CA PHE A 31 4.18 20.51 13.82
C PHE A 31 5.06 21.72 14.18
N LEU A 32 6.14 21.96 13.42
CA LEU A 32 7.03 23.09 13.67
C LEU A 32 6.40 24.43 13.23
N SER A 33 5.74 24.47 12.07
CA SER A 33 5.19 25.70 11.47
C SER A 33 3.79 26.07 11.95
N ILE A 34 2.89 25.10 12.16
CA ILE A 34 1.47 25.37 12.50
C ILE A 34 1.24 25.46 14.01
N ARG A 35 2.14 24.93 14.85
CA ARG A 35 2.02 25.05 16.32
C ARG A 35 1.87 26.51 16.81
N PRO A 36 2.54 27.53 16.27
CA PRO A 36 2.27 28.92 16.62
C PRO A 36 0.98 29.49 16.00
N LEU A 37 0.45 28.89 14.91
CA LEU A 37 -0.65 29.47 14.12
C LEU A 37 -2.03 28.92 14.50
N SER A 38 -2.22 27.60 14.65
CA SER A 38 -3.53 27.01 15.01
C SER A 38 -3.49 25.49 15.24
N LYS A 39 -3.87 25.05 16.44
CA LYS A 39 -4.04 23.61 16.77
C LYS A 39 -5.14 22.90 15.95
N SER A 40 -6.15 23.62 15.44
CA SER A 40 -7.29 22.99 14.77
C SER A 40 -6.95 22.55 13.33
N LEU A 41 -6.15 23.34 12.61
CA LEU A 41 -5.65 22.97 11.28
C LEU A 41 -4.72 21.76 11.34
N TYR A 42 -3.83 21.72 12.33
CA TYR A 42 -2.94 20.57 12.54
C TYR A 42 -3.72 19.26 12.68
N ARG A 43 -4.76 19.22 13.53
CA ARG A 43 -5.60 18.04 13.70
C ARG A 43 -6.29 17.60 12.41
N ARG A 44 -6.74 18.55 11.59
CA ARG A 44 -7.46 18.26 10.35
C ARG A 44 -6.53 17.65 9.30
N ILE A 45 -5.36 18.27 9.08
CA ILE A 45 -4.37 17.78 8.12
C ILE A 45 -3.81 16.43 8.56
N ASN A 46 -3.52 16.26 9.85
CA ASN A 46 -3.00 15.01 10.37
C ASN A 46 -3.97 13.84 10.16
N ARG A 47 -5.28 14.09 10.29
CA ARG A 47 -6.32 13.08 9.99
C ARG A 47 -6.35 12.74 8.49
N PHE A 48 -6.30 13.74 7.60
CA PHE A 48 -6.23 13.51 6.16
C PHE A 48 -5.00 12.69 5.74
N LEU A 49 -3.83 13.00 6.29
CA LEU A 49 -2.59 12.26 6.00
C LEU A 49 -2.66 10.81 6.49
N ALA A 50 -3.26 10.57 7.67
CA ALA A 50 -3.48 9.23 8.18
C ALA A 50 -4.46 8.43 7.29
N GLU A 51 -5.54 9.07 6.83
CA GLU A 51 -6.50 8.46 5.89
C GLU A 51 -5.84 8.10 4.55
N LEU A 52 -5.00 8.98 4.00
CA LEU A 52 -4.25 8.71 2.77
C LEU A 52 -3.28 7.53 2.92
N LEU A 53 -2.51 7.48 4.02
CA LEU A 53 -1.61 6.36 4.29
C LEU A 53 -2.39 5.05 4.47
N TRP A 54 -3.56 5.11 5.11
CA TRP A 54 -4.43 3.95 5.32
C TRP A 54 -5.03 3.43 4.01
N LEU A 55 -5.46 4.32 3.11
CA LEU A 55 -5.93 3.94 1.78
C LEU A 55 -4.82 3.26 0.97
N GLN A 56 -3.58 3.73 1.09
CA GLN A 56 -2.44 3.11 0.44
C GLN A 56 -2.17 1.68 0.98
N LEU A 57 -2.38 1.46 2.27
CA LEU A 57 -2.31 0.12 2.88
C LEU A 57 -3.45 -0.79 2.39
N ILE A 58 -4.69 -0.29 2.37
CA ILE A 58 -5.86 -1.04 1.86
C ILE A 58 -5.63 -1.46 0.41
N TRP A 59 -5.16 -0.53 -0.42
CA TRP A 59 -4.85 -0.79 -1.83
C TRP A 59 -3.80 -1.89 -2.01
N LEU A 60 -2.75 -1.89 -1.18
CA LEU A 60 -1.71 -2.93 -1.22
C LEU A 60 -2.26 -4.32 -0.85
N VAL A 61 -3.14 -4.38 0.16
CA VAL A 61 -3.79 -5.64 0.59
C VAL A 61 -4.75 -6.15 -0.48
N ASP A 62 -5.54 -5.27 -1.09
CA ASP A 62 -6.49 -5.63 -2.15
C ASP A 62 -5.76 -6.12 -3.42
N TRP A 63 -4.70 -5.43 -3.82
CA TRP A 63 -3.82 -5.87 -4.91
C TRP A 63 -3.24 -7.27 -4.62
N TRP A 64 -2.75 -7.50 -3.40
CA TRP A 64 -2.20 -8.80 -2.99
C TRP A 64 -3.25 -9.92 -3.03
N ALA A 65 -4.50 -9.62 -2.65
CA ALA A 65 -5.61 -10.57 -2.74
C ALA A 65 -5.90 -10.94 -4.21
N GLY A 66 -5.91 -9.96 -5.12
CA GLY A 66 -6.07 -10.20 -6.56
C GLY A 66 -5.02 -11.16 -7.13
N VAL A 67 -3.74 -10.99 -6.75
CA VAL A 67 -2.65 -11.90 -7.18
C VAL A 67 -2.87 -13.34 -6.70
N LYS A 68 -3.38 -13.53 -5.48
CA LYS A 68 -3.69 -14.88 -4.95
C LYS A 68 -4.86 -15.55 -5.70
N VAL A 69 -5.90 -14.79 -6.01
CA VAL A 69 -7.09 -15.29 -6.73
C VAL A 69 -6.71 -15.76 -8.14
N ILE A 70 -5.89 -14.98 -8.87
CA ILE A 70 -5.40 -15.34 -10.21
C ILE A 70 -4.61 -16.64 -10.17
N ARG A 71 -3.73 -16.81 -9.17
CA ARG A 71 -2.91 -18.02 -9.03
C ARG A 71 -3.78 -19.28 -8.86
N ASN A 72 -4.83 -19.20 -8.03
CA ASN A 72 -5.73 -20.34 -7.78
C ASN A 72 -6.55 -20.74 -9.02
N LYS A 73 -7.00 -19.77 -9.81
CA LYS A 73 -7.75 -20.04 -11.07
C LYS A 73 -6.89 -20.74 -12.13
N VAL A 74 -5.62 -20.35 -12.24
CA VAL A 74 -4.66 -20.96 -13.17
C VAL A 74 -4.37 -22.41 -12.79
N GLU A 75 -4.16 -22.69 -11.51
CA GLU A 75 -3.88 -24.06 -11.03
C GLU A 75 -5.07 -25.00 -11.28
N GLN A 76 -6.30 -24.55 -11.00
CA GLN A 76 -7.52 -25.31 -11.25
C GLN A 76 -7.74 -25.61 -12.74
N SER A 77 -7.48 -24.64 -13.63
CA SER A 77 -7.63 -24.84 -15.07
C SER A 77 -6.65 -25.87 -15.62
N LYS A 78 -5.42 -25.91 -15.07
CA LYS A 78 -4.43 -26.94 -15.42
C LYS A 78 -4.87 -28.34 -14.97
N ILE A 79 -5.43 -28.45 -13.76
CA ILE A 79 -5.95 -29.73 -13.24
C ILE A 79 -7.12 -30.22 -14.10
N SER A 80 -8.07 -29.36 -14.46
CA SER A 80 -9.20 -29.74 -15.34
C SER A 80 -8.73 -30.17 -16.74
N PHE A 81 -7.76 -29.46 -17.34
CA PHE A 81 -7.21 -29.84 -18.64
C PHE A 81 -6.47 -31.18 -18.60
N PHE A 82 -5.76 -31.47 -17.50
CA PHE A 82 -5.08 -32.76 -17.31
C PHE A 82 -6.06 -33.90 -17.01
N ALA A 83 -7.17 -33.63 -16.33
CA ALA A 83 -8.23 -34.62 -16.07
C ALA A 83 -9.09 -34.95 -17.31
N LEU A 84 -9.06 -34.08 -18.34
CA LEU A 84 -9.79 -34.24 -19.62
C LEU A 84 -8.94 -34.88 -20.74
N ARG A 85 -7.66 -35.14 -20.50
CA ARG A 85 -6.73 -35.82 -21.42
C ARG A 85 -6.44 -37.23 -20.93
#